data_AF-A0A081N175-F1
#
_entry.id   AF-A0A081N175-F1
#
_cell.length_a   1.000
_cell.length_b   1.000
_cell.length_c   1.000
_cell.angle_alpha   90.00
_cell.angle_beta   90.00
_cell.angle_gamma   90.00
#
_symmetry.space_group_name_H-M   'P 1'
#
loop_
_entity.id
_entity.type
_entity.pdbx_description
1 polymer ?
#
loop_
_entity_poly.entity_id
_entity_poly.type
_entity_poly.pdbx_seq_one_letter_code
_entity_poly.pdbx_strand_id
1 'polypeptide(L)' 'MAVIREMNVALLDWETRLLLESLDKELARLKAICDTSEDEDEAADAGNDYLEAKGLKERLEKEAISIFGSQISCFENTTL' A
#
# COMPACT_ATOMS: atom_id res chain seq x y z
N MET A 1 -2.15 -24.54 12.16
CA MET A 1 -1.16 -24.14 11.15
C MET A 1 -1.94 -23.43 10.06
N ALA A 2 -1.85 -22.10 9.97
CA ALA A 2 -2.56 -21.36 8.93
C ALA A 2 -2.02 -21.78 7.56
N VAL A 3 -2.90 -22.13 6.62
CA VAL A 3 -2.51 -22.48 5.25
C VAL A 3 -2.28 -21.16 4.52
N ILE A 4 -1.02 -20.77 4.36
CA ILE A 4 -0.65 -19.59 3.57
C ILE A 4 -0.79 -19.96 2.10
N ARG A 5 -1.55 -19.14 1.35
CA ARG A 5 -1.74 -19.27 -0.10
C ARG A 5 -1.06 -18.10 -0.77
N GLU A 6 -0.30 -18.39 -1.81
CA GLU A 6 0.48 -17.39 -2.55
C GLU A 6 -0.03 -17.28 -4.00
N MET A 7 0.07 -16.07 -4.55
CA MET A 7 -0.25 -15.77 -5.95
C MET A 7 0.88 -14.90 -6.52
N ASN A 8 1.31 -15.18 -7.75
CA ASN A 8 2.33 -14.41 -8.45
C ASN A 8 1.68 -13.65 -9.62
N VAL A 9 2.09 -12.39 -9.82
CA VAL A 9 1.65 -11.54 -10.92
C VAL A 9 2.87 -10.83 -11.52
N ALA A 10 2.88 -10.66 -12.84
CA ALA A 10 3.84 -9.80 -13.53
C ALA A 10 3.14 -8.50 -13.89
N LEU A 11 3.77 -7.37 -13.58
CA LEU A 11 3.19 -6.03 -13.74
C LEU A 11 4.08 -5.16 -14.62
N LEU A 12 3.44 -4.31 -15.42
CA LEU A 12 4.08 -3.21 -16.12
C LEU A 12 4.35 -2.04 -15.17
N ASP A 13 5.15 -1.06 -15.62
CA ASP A 13 5.49 0.10 -14.78
C ASP A 13 4.23 0.85 -14.32
N TRP A 14 3.31 1.14 -15.23
CA TRP A 14 2.10 1.91 -14.95
C TRP A 14 1.12 1.15 -14.04
N GLU A 15 1.04 -0.18 -14.16
CA GLU A 15 0.23 -1.03 -13.27
C GLU A 15 0.82 -1.01 -11.86
N THR A 16 2.15 -1.09 -11.76
CA THR A 16 2.87 -1.01 -10.48
C THR A 16 2.67 0.36 -9.82
N ARG A 17 2.76 1.45 -10.59
CA ARG A 17 2.46 2.82 -10.10
C ARG A 17 1.04 2.92 -9.58
N LEU A 18 0.06 2.41 -10.33
CA LEU A 18 -1.34 2.43 -9.96
C LEU A 18 -1.57 1.72 -8.62
N LEU A 19 -0.94 0.55 -8.42
CA LEU A 19 -1.03 -0.20 -7.17
C LEU A 19 -0.37 0.55 -6.01
N LEU A 20 0.83 1.09 -6.20
CA LEU A 20 1.52 1.84 -5.13
C LEU A 20 0.73 3.09 -4.73
N GLU A 21 0.17 3.83 -5.68
CA GLU A 21 -0.67 5.00 -5.40
C GLU A 21 -1.97 4.61 -4.68
N SER A 22 -2.58 3.49 -5.07
CA SER A 22 -3.78 2.96 -4.42
C SER A 22 -3.49 2.55 -2.97
N LEU A 23 -2.33 1.91 -2.73
CA LEU A 23 -1.89 1.57 -1.38
C LEU A 23 -1.64 2.81 -0.52
N ASP A 24 -1.07 3.89 -1.08
CA ASP A 24 -0.88 5.15 -0.34
C ASP A 24 -2.21 5.77 0.09
N LYS A 25 -3.19 5.80 -0.81
CA LYS A 25 -4.55 6.30 -0.49
C LYS A 25 -5.21 5.46 0.59
N GLU A 26 -5.06 4.13 0.50
CA GLU A 26 -5.66 3.22 1.47
C GLU A 26 -4.99 3.34 2.84
N LEU A 27 -3.67 3.48 2.90
CA LEU A 27 -2.94 3.72 4.14
C LEU A 27 -3.37 5.03 4.80
N ALA A 28 -3.58 6.09 4.02
CA ALA A 28 -4.10 7.36 4.54
C ALA A 28 -5.53 7.20 5.08
N ARG A 29 -6.39 6.44 4.39
CA ARG A 29 -7.76 6.15 4.82
C ARG A 29 -7.79 5.38 6.13
N LEU A 30 -7.05 4.27 6.21
CA LEU A 30 -7.00 3.41 7.40
C LEU A 30 -6.43 4.15 8.61
N LYS A 31 -5.37 4.95 8.39
CA LYS A 31 -4.82 5.81 9.43
C LYS A 31 -5.85 6.82 9.94
N ALA A 32 -6.61 7.45 9.05
CA ALA A 32 -7.66 8.39 9.45
C ALA A 32 -8.74 7.72 10.29
N ILE A 33 -9.17 6.50 9.95
CA ILE A 33 -10.16 5.74 10.73
C ILE A 33 -9.59 5.41 12.12
N CYS A 34 -8.38 4.86 12.18
CA CYS A 34 -7.69 4.54 13.42
C CYS A 34 -7.53 5.76 14.35
N ASP A 35 -7.29 6.96 13.79
CA ASP A 35 -7.07 8.18 14.55
C ASP A 35 -8.40 8.87 14.97
N THR A 36 -9.53 8.60 14.30
CA THR A 36 -10.77 9.38 14.48
C THR A 36 -12.01 8.58 14.89
N SER A 37 -12.01 7.25 14.79
CA SER A 37 -13.16 6.46 15.19
C SER A 37 -13.37 6.48 16.71
N GLU A 38 -14.63 6.59 17.12
CA GLU A 38 -15.07 6.46 18.51
C GLU A 38 -15.39 5.00 18.87
N ASP A 39 -15.42 4.11 17.88
CA ASP A 39 -15.57 2.66 18.05
C ASP A 39 -14.19 2.02 18.17
N GLU A 40 -13.90 1.48 19.36
CA GLU A 40 -12.60 0.88 19.69
C GLU A 40 -12.28 -0.34 18.81
N ASP A 41 -13.30 -1.13 18.45
CA ASP A 41 -13.12 -2.30 17.59
C ASP A 41 -12.80 -1.87 16.15
N GLU A 42 -13.50 -0.85 15.63
CA GLU A 42 -13.24 -0.29 14.29
C GLU A 42 -11.83 0.32 14.21
N ALA A 43 -11.41 1.06 15.24
CA ALA A 43 -10.08 1.65 15.29
C ALA A 43 -8.98 0.56 15.33
N ALA A 44 -9.20 -0.51 16.09
CA ALA A 44 -8.27 -1.63 16.18
C ALA A 44 -8.16 -2.40 14.85
N ASP A 45 -9.29 -2.69 14.21
CA ASP A 45 -9.34 -3.36 12.90
C ASP A 45 -8.65 -2.52 11.82
N ALA A 46 -8.94 -1.21 11.75
CA ALA A 46 -8.27 -0.30 10.83
C ALA A 46 -6.75 -0.22 11.08
N GLY A 47 -6.33 -0.27 12.34
CA GLY A 47 -4.92 -0.32 12.72
C GLY A 47 -4.22 -1.60 12.25
N ASN A 48 -4.89 -2.75 12.35
CA ASN A 48 -4.37 -4.03 11.86
C ASN A 48 -4.24 -4.03 10.33
N ASP A 49 -5.30 -3.65 9.63
CA ASP A 49 -5.31 -3.53 8.17
C ASP A 49 -4.22 -2.57 7.67
N TYR A 50 -4.00 -1.46 8.39
CA TYR A 50 -2.94 -0.50 8.06
C TYR A 50 -1.56 -1.15 8.07
N LEU A 51 -1.26 -1.96 9.09
CA LEU A 51 0.04 -2.64 9.20
C LEU A 51 0.24 -3.68 8.08
N GLU A 52 -0.81 -4.42 7.73
CA GLU A 52 -0.77 -5.39 6.63
C GLU A 52 -0.55 -4.71 5.28
N ALA A 53 -1.33 -3.68 4.97
CA ALA A 53 -1.21 -2.89 3.76
C ALA A 53 0.16 -2.19 3.66
N LYS A 54 0.69 -1.69 4.79
CA LYS A 54 1.99 -1.05 4.85
C LYS A 54 3.10 -2.04 4.52
N GLY A 55 3.05 -3.23 5.10
CA GLY A 55 3.99 -4.30 4.80
C GLY A 55 3.95 -4.73 3.32
N LEU A 56 2.76 -4.76 2.70
CA LEU A 56 2.63 -5.00 1.27
C LEU A 56 3.27 -3.87 0.45
N LYS A 57 2.97 -2.61 0.77
CA LYS A 57 3.52 -1.45 0.06
C LYS A 57 5.04 -1.42 0.13
N GLU A 58 5.63 -1.58 1.32
CA GLU A 58 7.09 -1.56 1.50
C GLU A 58 7.80 -2.63 0.66
N ARG A 59 7.22 -3.85 0.59
CA ARG A 59 7.77 -4.92 -0.26
C ARG A 59 7.65 -4.58 -1.74
N LEU A 60 6.46 -4.18 -2.18
CA LEU A 60 6.19 -3.87 -3.59
C LEU A 60 7.02 -2.68 -4.07
N GLU A 61 7.13 -1.62 -3.26
CA GLU A 61 7.90 -0.41 -3.58
C GLU A 61 9.39 -0.73 -3.71
N LYS A 62 9.94 -1.53 -2.78
CA LYS A 62 11.34 -1.97 -2.84
C LYS A 62 11.63 -2.76 -4.12
N GLU A 63 10.75 -3.68 -4.50
CA GLU A 63 10.89 -4.46 -5.74
C GLU A 63 10.74 -3.57 -6.98
N ALA A 64 9.73 -2.71 -6.99
CA ALA A 64 9.46 -1.78 -8.07
C ALA A 64 10.64 -0.83 -8.33
N ILE A 65 11.24 -0.27 -7.27
CA ILE A 65 12.43 0.59 -7.37
C ILE A 65 13.61 -0.19 -7.97
N SER A 66 13.77 -1.46 -7.60
CA SER A 66 14.84 -2.31 -8.14
C SER A 66 14.69 -2.62 -9.63
N ILE A 67 13.45 -2.71 -10.14
CA ILE A 67 13.17 -3.09 -11.53
C ILE A 67 13.02 -1.87 -12.43
N PHE A 68 12.26 -0.88 -11.99
CA PHE A 68 11.86 0.28 -12.80
C PHE A 68 12.62 1.55 -12.46
N GLY A 69 13.30 1.62 -11.32
CA GLY A 69 14.00 2.81 -10.83
C GLY A 69 13.17 3.64 -9.83
N SER A 70 13.81 4.60 -9.16
CA SER A 70 13.23 5.37 -8.06
C SER A 70 12.06 6.27 -8.47
N GLN A 71 11.92 6.60 -9.75
CA GLN A 71 10.81 7.42 -10.25
C GLN A 71 9.44 6.73 -10.16
N ILE A 72 9.41 5.42 -9.88
CA ILE A 72 8.15 4.65 -9.77
C ILE A 72 7.33 5.03 -8.54
N SER A 73 7.96 5.56 -7.50
CA SER A 73 7.30 6.02 -6.26
C SER A 73 7.14 7.54 -6.16
N CYS A 74 7.57 8.29 -7.18
CA CYS A 74 7.30 9.72 -7.30
C CYS A 74 5.90 9.92 -7.91
N PHE A 75 4.89 10.13 -7.07
CA PHE A 75 3.52 10.47 -7.50
C PHE A 75 3.28 11.97 -7.71
N GLU A 76 4.34 12.78 -7.63
CA GLU A 76 4.24 14.21 -7.91
C GLU A 76 3.91 14.42 -9.40
N ASN A 77 2.65 14.74 -9.68
CA ASN A 77 2.25 15.38 -10.92
C ASN A 77 3.04 16.68 -11.02
N THR A 78 4.16 16.67 -11.74
CA THR A 78 4.74 17.92 -12.24
C THR A 78 3.73 18.50 -13.21
N THR A 79 2.99 19.50 -12.74
CA THR A 79 2.21 20.41 -13.58
C THR A 79 3.19 21.04 -14.58
N LEU A 80 3.14 20.60 -15.83
CA LEU A 80 3.75 21.29 -16.97
C LEU A 80 2.86 22.46 -17.39
#